data_AF-A0A5C3NY91-F1
#
_entry.id   AF-A0A5C3NY91-F1
#
_cell.length_a   1.000
_cell.length_b   1.000
_cell.length_c   1.000
_cell.angle_alpha   90.00
_cell.angle_beta   90.00
_cell.angle_gamma   90.00
#
_symmetry.space_group_name_H-M   'P 1'
#
loop_
_entity.id
_entity.type
_entity.pdbx_description
1 polymer ?
#
loop_
_entity_poly.entity_id
_entity_poly.type
_entity_poly.pdbx_seq_one_letter_code
_entity_poly.pdbx_strand_id
1 'polypeptide(L)'
;MAGIPMIVWPISAEQPLNAIHLTDNLDVAFELIEVRHGAGVGKIYRTGRVPVATVDAVKAEMRDVLERAYGGEGARKRANLLSLRKKLQAAWSENGVARRDVEAFLNDI
;
A
#
# COMPACT_ATOMS: atom_id res chain seq x y z
N MET A 1 -12.56 -5.12 4.79
CA MET A 1 -11.54 -4.04 4.87
C MET A 1 -12.04 -2.92 5.79
N ALA A 2 -11.23 -2.51 6.76
CA ALA A 2 -11.60 -1.49 7.77
C ALA A 2 -11.69 -0.05 7.22
N GLY A 3 -11.18 0.23 6.01
CA GLY A 3 -11.19 1.59 5.43
C GLY A 3 -10.17 2.53 6.09
N ILE A 4 -9.08 1.99 6.61
CA ILE A 4 -8.01 2.71 7.29
C ILE A 4 -6.77 2.71 6.37
N PRO A 5 -6.29 3.89 5.91
CA PRO A 5 -5.04 4.00 5.17
C PRO A 5 -3.86 3.43 5.95
N MET A 6 -2.91 2.82 5.26
CA MET A 6 -1.74 2.20 5.87
C MET A 6 -0.49 3.03 5.63
N ILE A 7 0.42 3.04 6.62
CA ILE A 7 1.82 3.38 6.43
C ILE A 7 2.55 2.04 6.35
N VAL A 8 3.03 1.68 5.15
CA VAL A 8 3.64 0.37 4.92
C VAL A 8 5.14 0.41 5.19
N TRP A 9 5.59 -0.60 5.93
CA TRP A 9 6.99 -0.86 6.25
C TRP A 9 7.41 -2.15 5.54
N PRO A 10 7.97 -2.07 4.32
CA PRO A 10 8.37 -3.26 3.59
C PRO A 10 9.67 -3.86 4.17
N ILE A 11 9.65 -5.14 4.51
CA ILE A 11 10.79 -5.88 5.11
C ILE A 11 11.38 -6.86 4.09
N SER A 12 10.57 -7.78 3.55
CA SER A 12 11.07 -8.87 2.71
C SER A 12 10.03 -9.37 1.70
N ALA A 13 10.44 -10.34 0.89
CA ALA A 13 9.61 -11.01 -0.11
C ALA A 13 8.91 -10.03 -1.06
N GLU A 14 7.59 -10.18 -1.24
CA GLU A 14 6.78 -9.35 -2.12
C GLU A 14 6.34 -8.01 -1.49
N GLN A 15 6.65 -7.76 -0.22
CA GLN A 15 6.22 -6.54 0.47
C GLN A 15 6.64 -5.24 -0.25
N PRO A 16 7.86 -5.10 -0.82
CA PRO A 16 8.22 -3.91 -1.59
C PRO A 16 7.35 -3.72 -2.85
N LEU A 17 6.94 -4.80 -3.52
CA LEU A 17 6.06 -4.73 -4.69
C LEU A 17 4.64 -4.30 -4.28
N ASN A 18 4.14 -4.88 -3.19
CA ASN A 18 2.84 -4.50 -2.62
C ASN A 18 2.83 -3.05 -2.15
N ALA A 19 3.93 -2.58 -1.56
CA ALA A 19 4.07 -1.19 -1.15
C ALA A 19 3.89 -0.24 -2.35
N ILE A 20 4.65 -0.46 -3.42
CA ILE A 20 4.53 0.33 -4.66
C ILE A 20 3.11 0.27 -5.22
N HIS A 21 2.50 -0.92 -5.28
CA HIS A 21 1.14 -1.04 -5.80
C HIS A 21 0.11 -0.24 -4.97
N LEU A 22 0.21 -0.30 -3.65
CA LEU A 22 -0.70 0.40 -2.73
C LEU A 22 -0.48 1.91 -2.71
N THR A 23 0.76 2.38 -2.87
CA THR A 23 1.09 3.81 -2.82
C THR A 23 0.95 4.51 -4.16
N ASP A 24 1.44 3.90 -5.24
CA ASP A 24 1.61 4.57 -6.53
C ASP A 24 0.45 4.24 -7.49
N ASN A 25 -0.01 2.99 -7.52
CA ASN A 25 -1.07 2.58 -8.44
C ASN A 25 -2.47 2.82 -7.86
N LEU A 26 -2.68 2.41 -6.61
CA LEU A 26 -3.98 2.53 -5.94
C LEU A 26 -4.13 3.82 -5.15
N ASP A 27 -3.00 4.43 -4.75
CA ASP A 27 -2.98 5.66 -3.95
C ASP A 27 -3.86 5.56 -2.69
N VAL A 28 -3.65 4.50 -1.91
CA VAL A 28 -4.39 4.20 -0.66
C VAL A 28 -3.48 4.08 0.56
N ALA A 29 -2.16 4.15 0.38
CA ALA A 29 -1.17 3.99 1.43
C ALA A 29 0.00 4.99 1.30
N PHE A 30 0.80 5.07 2.35
CA PHE A 30 2.11 5.71 2.40
C PHE A 30 3.18 4.63 2.53
N GLU A 31 4.37 4.86 1.98
CA GLU A 31 5.50 3.93 2.05
C GLU A 31 6.66 4.55 2.81
N LEU A 32 7.28 3.77 3.70
CA LEU A 32 8.54 4.10 4.34
C LEU A 32 9.73 3.62 3.49
N ILE A 33 10.66 4.51 3.21
CA ILE A 33 11.85 4.28 2.38
C ILE A 33 13.11 4.15 3.22
N GLU A 34 13.25 4.94 4.29
CA GLU A 34 14.46 4.96 5.13
C GLU A 34 14.62 3.67 5.97
N VAL A 35 13.57 2.87 6.07
CA VAL A 35 13.55 1.58 6.78
C VAL A 35 14.00 0.39 5.93
N ARG A 36 14.21 0.61 4.62
CA ARG A 36 14.64 -0.45 3.70
C ARG A 36 16.05 -0.91 4.04
N HIS A 37 16.30 -2.21 3.84
CA HIS A 37 17.59 -2.85 4.15
C HIS A 37 18.01 -3.83 3.05
N GLY A 38 19.25 -4.30 3.11
CA GLY A 38 19.82 -5.23 2.12
C GLY A 38 19.80 -4.64 0.70
N ALA A 39 19.26 -5.38 -0.27
CA ALA A 39 19.11 -4.92 -1.65
C ALA A 39 18.22 -3.66 -1.79
N GLY A 40 17.43 -3.32 -0.76
CA GLY A 40 16.54 -2.16 -0.76
C GLY A 40 17.22 -0.81 -0.47
N VAL A 41 18.50 -0.79 -0.09
CA VAL A 41 19.27 0.45 0.24
C VAL A 41 19.81 1.14 -1.03
N GLY A 42 19.71 0.48 -2.19
CA GLY A 42 20.12 1.06 -3.47
C GLY A 42 19.20 2.18 -3.97
N LYS A 43 19.57 2.78 -5.10
CA LYS A 43 18.76 3.80 -5.77
C LYS A 43 17.38 3.24 -6.15
N ILE A 44 16.34 3.92 -5.71
CA ILE A 44 14.95 3.65 -6.09
C ILE A 44 14.68 4.39 -7.40
N TYR A 45 14.74 3.68 -8.52
CA TYR A 45 14.65 4.28 -9.85
C TYR A 45 13.36 5.08 -10.09
N ARG A 46 12.22 4.67 -9.51
CA ARG A 46 10.94 5.37 -9.68
C ARG A 46 10.90 6.78 -9.06
N THR A 47 11.70 7.03 -8.00
CA THR A 47 11.73 8.34 -7.30
C THR A 47 13.09 9.02 -7.39
N GLY A 48 14.12 8.32 -7.87
CA GLY A 48 15.51 8.76 -7.84
C GLY A 48 16.14 8.76 -6.43
N ARG A 49 15.37 8.48 -5.37
CA ARG A 49 15.85 8.51 -3.97
C ARG A 49 16.81 7.35 -3.69
N VAL A 50 17.79 7.60 -2.83
CA VAL A 50 18.64 6.59 -2.19
C VAL A 50 18.39 6.72 -0.69
N PRO A 51 17.94 5.66 0.02
CA PRO A 51 17.79 5.71 1.47
C PRO A 51 19.10 6.10 2.16
N VAL A 52 19.02 7.01 3.12
CA VAL A 52 20.15 7.34 4.01
C VAL A 52 20.31 6.25 5.07
N ALA A 53 19.22 5.58 5.43
CA ALA A 53 19.19 4.42 6.31
C ALA A 53 19.79 4.66 7.71
N THR A 54 19.61 5.86 8.26
CA THR A 54 19.95 6.20 9.64
C THR A 54 18.69 6.33 10.50
N VAL A 55 18.84 6.16 11.82
CA VAL A 55 17.73 6.35 12.77
C VAL A 55 17.13 7.76 12.65
N ASP A 56 17.96 8.78 12.43
CA ASP A 56 17.48 10.16 12.27
C ASP A 56 16.72 10.37 10.97
N ALA A 57 17.15 9.73 9.87
CA ALA A 57 16.41 9.72 8.61
C ALA A 57 15.05 9.04 8.75
N VAL A 58 14.99 7.88 9.44
CA VAL A 58 13.72 7.19 9.74
C VAL A 58 12.78 8.07 10.58
N LYS A 59 13.30 8.75 11.62
CA LYS A 59 12.50 9.68 12.43
C LYS A 59 11.97 10.86 11.62
N ALA A 60 12.80 11.41 10.72
CA ALA A 60 12.40 12.51 9.84
C ALA A 60 11.30 12.07 8.86
N GLU A 61 11.48 10.92 8.21
CA GLU A 61 10.49 10.36 7.28
C GLU A 61 9.17 10.05 8.00
N MET A 62 9.21 9.45 9.19
CA MET A 62 7.99 9.14 9.94
C MET A 62 7.21 10.41 10.29
N ARG A 63 7.89 11.50 10.70
CA ARG A 63 7.22 12.78 10.98
C ARG A 63 6.55 13.36 9.74
N ASP A 64 7.26 13.40 8.61
CA ASP A 64 6.72 13.87 7.33
C ASP A 64 5.50 13.04 6.89
N VAL A 65 5.61 11.71 6.93
CA VAL A 65 4.51 10.82 6.57
C VAL A 65 3.30 11.03 7.46
N LEU A 66 3.49 11.18 8.77
CA LEU A 66 2.40 11.45 9.70
C LEU A 66 1.73 12.81 9.41
N GLU A 67 2.51 13.86 9.18
CA GLU A 67 1.97 15.18 8.82
C GLU A 67 1.10 15.10 7.56
N ARG A 68 1.59 14.43 6.51
CA ARG A 68 0.83 14.22 5.28
C ARG A 68 -0.40 13.31 5.48
N ALA A 69 -0.29 12.30 6.34
CA ALA A 69 -1.39 11.39 6.68
C ALA A 69 -2.52 12.07 7.46
N TYR A 70 -2.23 13.07 8.28
CA TYR A 70 -3.25 13.88 8.95
C TYR A 70 -3.75 15.06 8.09
N GLY A 71 -3.05 15.38 7.00
CA GLY A 71 -3.43 16.42 6.06
C GLY A 71 -4.34 15.96 4.91
N GLY A 72 -4.41 16.80 3.87
CA GLY A 72 -5.23 16.56 2.68
C GLY A 72 -4.83 15.30 1.89
N GLU A 73 -3.55 14.93 1.93
CA GLU A 73 -3.09 13.68 1.30
C GLU A 73 -3.72 12.45 1.96
N GLY A 74 -3.74 12.39 3.30
CA GLY A 74 -4.39 11.30 4.03
C GLY A 74 -5.90 11.23 3.80
N ALA A 75 -6.58 12.39 3.76
CA ALA A 75 -8.01 12.44 3.43
C ALA A 75 -8.31 11.87 2.03
N ARG A 76 -7.48 12.22 1.03
CA ARG A 76 -7.57 11.68 -0.34
C ARG A 76 -7.34 10.16 -0.37
N LYS A 77 -6.26 9.68 0.25
CA LYS A 77 -5.96 8.23 0.30
C LYS A 77 -7.07 7.44 1.00
N ARG A 78 -7.68 8.01 2.06
CA ARG A 78 -8.85 7.40 2.71
C ARG A 78 -10.06 7.33 1.79
N ALA A 79 -10.36 8.39 1.03
CA ALA A 79 -11.45 8.37 0.06
C ALA A 79 -11.24 7.29 -1.03
N ASN A 80 -10.01 7.18 -1.56
CA ASN A 80 -9.64 6.14 -2.51
C ASN A 80 -9.81 4.73 -1.93
N LEU A 81 -9.37 4.53 -0.69
CA LEU A 81 -9.50 3.24 0.00
C LEU A 81 -10.96 2.85 0.22
N LEU A 82 -11.83 3.80 0.55
CA LEU A 82 -13.27 3.54 0.69
C LEU A 82 -13.91 3.18 -0.66
N SER A 83 -13.47 3.80 -1.76
CA SER A 83 -13.89 3.40 -3.12
C SER A 83 -13.43 2.00 -3.46
N LEU A 84 -12.16 1.66 -3.20
CA LEU A 84 -11.61 0.33 -3.39
C LEU A 84 -12.35 -0.72 -2.55
N ARG A 85 -12.66 -0.41 -1.29
CA ARG A 85 -13.45 -1.28 -0.41
C ARG A 85 -14.79 -1.63 -1.04
N LYS A 86 -15.51 -0.65 -1.60
CA LYS A 86 -16.80 -0.90 -2.28
C LYS A 86 -16.63 -1.86 -3.46
N LYS A 87 -15.60 -1.67 -4.29
CA LYS A 87 -15.29 -2.58 -5.41
C LYS A 87 -15.01 -4.01 -4.95
N LEU A 88 -14.20 -4.17 -3.90
CA LEU A 88 -13.87 -5.49 -3.35
C LEU A 88 -15.09 -6.16 -2.70
N GLN A 89 -15.95 -5.40 -2.01
CA GLN A 89 -17.21 -5.93 -1.47
C GLN A 89 -18.16 -6.37 -2.59
N ALA A 90 -18.29 -5.58 -3.66
CA ALA A 90 -19.12 -5.93 -4.80
C ALA A 90 -18.61 -7.19 -5.52
N ALA A 91 -17.28 -7.34 -5.65
CA ALA A 91 -16.67 -8.54 -6.25
C ALA A 91 -17.04 -9.84 -5.51
N TRP A 92 -17.31 -9.77 -4.20
CA TRP A 92 -17.70 -10.91 -3.37
C TRP A 92 -19.20 -10.98 -3.05
N SER A 93 -20.02 -10.10 -3.61
CA SER A 93 -21.48 -10.19 -3.49
C SER A 93 -22.03 -11.47 -4.14
N GLU A 94 -23.31 -11.77 -3.92
CA GLU A 94 -23.97 -12.99 -4.45
C GLU A 94 -23.74 -13.19 -5.96
N ASN A 95 -23.76 -12.11 -6.75
CA ASN A 95 -23.50 -12.14 -8.19
C ASN A 95 -22.13 -11.57 -8.57
N GLY A 96 -21.23 -11.44 -7.60
CA GLY A 96 -19.91 -10.83 -7.75
C GLY A 96 -18.93 -11.74 -8.50
N VAL A 97 -18.02 -11.12 -9.26
CA VAL A 97 -17.04 -11.85 -10.08
C VAL A 97 -16.19 -12.83 -9.29
N ALA A 98 -15.64 -12.42 -8.14
CA ALA A 98 -14.77 -13.28 -7.34
C ALA A 98 -15.53 -14.50 -6.78
N ARG A 99 -16.80 -14.32 -6.40
CA ARG A 99 -17.64 -15.42 -5.94
C ARG A 99 -17.91 -16.42 -7.07
N ARG A 100 -18.33 -15.93 -8.24
CA ARG A 100 -18.61 -16.78 -9.41
C ARG A 100 -17.37 -17.55 -9.87
N ASP A 101 -16.21 -16.90 -9.90
CA ASP A 101 -14.97 -17.55 -10.34
C ASP A 101 -14.56 -18.68 -9.38
N VAL A 102 -14.75 -18.49 -8.06
CA VAL A 102 -14.52 -19.55 -7.07
C VAL A 102 -15.55 -20.67 -7.19
N GLU A 103 -16.83 -20.37 -7.38
CA GLU A 103 -17.87 -21.38 -7.57
C GLU A 103 -17.63 -22.21 -8.85
N ALA A 104 -17.23 -21.56 -9.95
CA ALA A 104 -16.84 -22.24 -11.18
C ALA A 104 -15.65 -23.16 -10.95
N PHE A 105 -14.59 -22.67 -10.31
CA PHE A 105 -13.42 -23.48 -9.97
C PHE A 105 -13.79 -24.71 -9.13
N LEU A 106 -14.66 -24.57 -8.12
CA LEU A 106 -15.08 -25.68 -7.27
C LEU A 106 -15.95 -26.72 -7.98
N ASN A 107 -16.71 -26.31 -9.01
CA ASN A 107 -17.48 -27.24 -9.84
C ASN A 107 -16.63 -28.00 -10.85
N ASP A 108 -15.44 -27.48 -11.17
CA ASP A 108 -14.48 -28.07 -12.12
C ASP A 108 -13.51 -29.08 -11.47
N ILE A 109 -13.56 -29.26 -10.15
CA ILE A 109 -12.78 -30.26 -9.37
C ILE A 109 -13.66 -31.46 -9.02
#